data_AF-A0A532V8W3-F1
#
_entry.id   AF-A0A532V8W3-F1
#
_cell.length_a   1.000
_cell.length_b   1.000
_cell.length_c   1.000
_cell.angle_alpha   90.00
_cell.angle_beta   90.00
_cell.angle_gamma   90.00
#
_symmetry.space_group_name_H-M   'P 1'
#
loop_
_entity.id
_entity.type
_entity.pdbx_description
1 polymer ?
#
loop_
_entity_poly.entity_id
_entity_poly.type
_entity_poly.pdbx_seq_one_letter_code
_entity_poly.pdbx_strand_id
1 'polypeptide(L)'
;MSNSKKLMLTALAVIFLIGATPLFAELDGIWEGYGEGSCETPAGIIIYPWQTWNGSLESWLFTGHWQDLDGSSGGFQGAVISLAKSVEPPYHTVAHCEGTWTWMDPSGLEPLEMGPFNMEFNLDIDTCWGNWYSYSSPGIGGTMWGWRIGD
;
A
#
# COMPACT_ATOMS: atom_id res chain seq x y z
N MET A 1 50.94 -0.41 -9.00
CA MET A 1 49.73 0.19 -8.37
C MET A 1 49.10 -0.86 -7.48
N SER A 2 49.03 -0.58 -6.17
CA SER A 2 48.71 -1.53 -5.09
C SER A 2 47.30 -2.14 -5.19
N ASN A 3 47.22 -3.47 -5.05
CA ASN A 3 46.00 -4.28 -4.97
C ASN A 3 45.05 -3.90 -3.81
N SER A 4 45.52 -3.12 -2.82
CA SER A 4 44.69 -2.75 -1.66
C SER A 4 43.52 -1.82 -1.99
N LYS A 5 43.66 -0.98 -3.02
CA LYS A 5 42.58 -0.05 -3.43
C LYS A 5 41.38 -0.78 -4.05
N LYS A 6 41.61 -1.90 -4.76
CA LYS A 6 40.52 -2.71 -5.33
C LYS A 6 39.72 -3.40 -4.23
N LEU A 7 40.41 -4.03 -3.27
CA LEU A 7 39.80 -4.72 -2.13
C LEU A 7 38.92 -3.79 -1.27
N MET A 8 39.35 -2.55 -1.03
CA MET A 8 38.56 -1.59 -0.26
C MET A 8 37.28 -1.15 -0.97
N LEU A 9 37.35 -0.95 -2.30
CA LEU A 9 36.16 -0.62 -3.12
C LEU A 9 35.18 -1.80 -3.22
N THR A 10 35.68 -3.03 -3.31
CA THR A 10 34.81 -4.22 -3.34
C THR A 10 34.12 -4.45 -2.00
N ALA A 11 34.82 -4.24 -0.87
CA ALA A 11 34.23 -4.35 0.46
C ALA A 11 33.16 -3.29 0.73
N LEU A 12 33.36 -2.04 0.28
CA LEU A 12 32.38 -0.98 0.45
C LEU A 12 31.10 -1.23 -0.38
N ALA A 13 31.25 -1.74 -1.60
CA ALA A 13 30.13 -2.09 -2.47
C ALA A 13 29.30 -3.25 -1.90
N VAL A 14 29.96 -4.23 -1.26
CA VAL A 14 29.29 -5.37 -0.60
C VAL A 14 28.53 -4.91 0.65
N ILE A 15 29.08 -3.98 1.45
CA ILE A 15 28.38 -3.42 2.61
C ILE A 15 27.15 -2.59 2.19
N PHE A 16 27.26 -1.81 1.10
CA PHE A 16 26.12 -1.06 0.56
C PHE A 16 25.03 -1.96 -0.03
N LEU A 17 25.41 -3.07 -0.68
CA LEU A 17 24.45 -4.05 -1.23
C LEU A 17 23.74 -4.87 -0.15
N ILE A 18 24.43 -5.23 0.93
CA ILE A 18 23.86 -5.97 2.07
C ILE A 18 23.01 -5.06 2.97
N GLY A 19 23.28 -3.75 3.03
CA GLY A 19 22.50 -2.82 3.84
C GLY A 19 21.12 -2.48 3.26
N ALA A 20 20.97 -2.53 1.93
CA ALA A 20 19.70 -2.21 1.27
C ALA A 20 18.77 -3.44 1.15
N THR A 21 19.32 -4.64 0.99
CA THR A 21 18.56 -5.89 0.80
C THR A 21 17.58 -6.29 1.92
N PRO A 22 17.87 -6.11 3.24
CA PRO A 22 16.93 -6.52 4.29
C PRO A 22 15.67 -5.63 4.34
N LEU A 23 15.80 -4.33 4.09
CA LEU A 23 14.66 -3.39 4.10
C LEU A 23 13.65 -3.65 2.99
N PHE A 24 14.10 -4.15 1.83
CA PHE A 24 13.19 -4.50 0.73
C PHE A 24 12.40 -5.78 1.03
N ALA A 25 13.05 -6.80 1.60
CA ALA A 25 12.40 -8.07 1.94
C ALA A 25 11.40 -7.93 3.10
N GLU A 26 11.62 -6.99 4.02
CA GLU A 26 10.67 -6.69 5.10
C GLU A 26 9.38 -6.04 4.58
N LEU A 27 9.41 -5.39 3.41
CA LEU A 27 8.26 -4.67 2.86
C LEU A 27 7.35 -5.58 2.04
N ASP A 28 7.95 -6.46 1.23
CA ASP A 28 7.21 -7.33 0.32
C ASP A 28 6.34 -8.33 1.10
N GLY A 29 5.09 -8.52 0.72
CA GLY A 29 4.18 -9.44 1.41
C GLY A 29 2.71 -9.30 1.02
N ILE A 30 1.89 -10.23 1.49
CA ILE A 30 0.42 -10.18 1.35
C ILE A 30 -0.17 -9.48 2.57
N TRP A 31 -1.14 -8.59 2.32
CA TRP A 31 -1.81 -7.78 3.31
C TRP A 31 -3.32 -7.94 3.15
N GLU A 32 -4.06 -7.95 4.25
CA GLU A 32 -5.53 -7.87 4.22
C GLU A 32 -6.05 -6.96 5.32
N GLY A 33 -7.31 -6.58 5.21
CA GLY A 33 -7.98 -5.93 6.31
C GLY A 33 -9.37 -5.43 6.01
N TYR A 34 -9.74 -4.39 6.74
CA TYR A 34 -11.06 -3.79 6.73
C TYR A 34 -10.98 -2.28 6.66
N GLY A 35 -12.07 -1.66 6.28
CA GLY A 35 -12.18 -0.22 6.15
C GLY A 35 -13.58 0.25 6.46
N GLU A 36 -13.69 1.57 6.65
CA GLU A 36 -14.94 2.25 6.91
C GLU A 36 -15.12 3.38 5.90
N GLY A 37 -16.36 3.84 5.76
CA GLY A 37 -16.77 4.89 4.83
C GLY A 37 -17.65 4.35 3.71
N SER A 38 -18.22 5.28 2.96
CA SER A 38 -19.12 4.98 1.85
C SER A 38 -19.05 6.14 0.85
N CYS A 39 -19.33 5.89 -0.42
CA CYS A 39 -19.53 6.96 -1.39
C CYS A 39 -20.60 6.59 -2.41
N GLU A 40 -21.11 7.58 -3.12
CA GLU A 40 -22.02 7.35 -4.25
C GLU A 40 -21.20 7.22 -5.54
N THR A 41 -21.47 6.18 -6.33
CA THR A 41 -20.83 5.96 -7.64
C THR A 41 -21.41 6.90 -8.70
N PRO A 42 -20.76 7.06 -9.87
CA PRO A 42 -21.36 7.79 -10.99
C PRO A 42 -22.73 7.25 -11.46
N ALA A 43 -23.05 5.99 -11.14
CA ALA A 43 -24.34 5.35 -11.43
C ALA A 43 -25.41 5.63 -10.35
N GLY A 44 -25.11 6.40 -9.31
CA GLY A 44 -26.02 6.69 -8.20
C GLY A 44 -26.16 5.56 -7.19
N ILE A 45 -25.20 4.64 -7.14
CA ILE A 45 -25.19 3.49 -6.22
C ILE A 45 -24.32 3.85 -5.02
N ILE A 46 -24.82 3.60 -3.81
CA ILE A 46 -23.99 3.71 -2.61
C ILE A 46 -23.15 2.43 -2.49
N ILE A 47 -21.83 2.60 -2.36
CA ILE A 47 -20.88 1.52 -2.15
C ILE A 47 -20.08 1.74 -0.87
N TYR A 48 -19.47 0.67 -0.35
CA TYR A 48 -18.63 0.70 0.86
C TYR A 48 -17.19 0.24 0.55
N PRO A 49 -16.38 1.10 -0.10
CA PRO A 49 -15.02 0.75 -0.49
C PRO A 49 -14.21 0.27 0.70
N TRP A 50 -13.32 -0.70 0.45
CA TRP A 50 -12.39 -1.23 1.45
C TRP A 50 -13.05 -1.92 2.65
N GLN A 51 -14.38 -2.16 2.66
CA GLN A 51 -15.05 -2.85 3.77
C GLN A 51 -14.34 -4.18 4.07
N THR A 52 -13.98 -4.94 3.04
CA THR A 52 -12.95 -5.97 3.08
C THR A 52 -11.97 -5.75 1.94
N TRP A 53 -10.69 -6.05 2.14
CA TRP A 53 -9.68 -5.95 1.08
C TRP A 53 -8.52 -6.91 1.30
N ASN A 54 -7.86 -7.27 0.19
CA ASN A 54 -6.60 -8.00 0.17
C ASN A 54 -5.69 -7.39 -0.90
N GLY A 55 -4.41 -7.25 -0.60
CA GLY A 55 -3.42 -6.77 -1.54
C GLY A 55 -2.04 -7.40 -1.34
N SER A 56 -1.19 -7.21 -2.33
CA SER A 56 0.22 -7.59 -2.33
C SER A 56 1.07 -6.33 -2.42
N LEU A 57 2.10 -6.27 -1.61
CA LEU A 57 3.18 -5.31 -1.79
C LEU A 57 4.37 -6.07 -2.36
N GLU A 58 4.80 -5.69 -3.56
CA GLU A 58 5.96 -6.30 -4.23
C GLU A 58 6.74 -5.23 -4.97
N SER A 59 8.06 -5.14 -4.72
CA SER A 59 8.94 -4.23 -5.46
C SER A 59 8.41 -2.78 -5.45
N TRP A 60 8.00 -2.29 -4.28
CA TRP A 60 7.46 -0.93 -4.04
C TRP A 60 6.08 -0.67 -4.63
N LEU A 61 5.44 -1.68 -5.21
CA LEU A 61 4.10 -1.57 -5.76
C LEU A 61 3.11 -2.27 -4.84
N PHE A 62 2.08 -1.54 -4.39
CA PHE A 62 0.98 -2.08 -3.61
C PHE A 62 -0.25 -2.20 -4.51
N THR A 63 -0.72 -3.43 -4.73
CA THR A 63 -1.88 -3.73 -5.58
C THR A 63 -2.84 -4.64 -4.86
N GLY A 64 -4.11 -4.62 -5.24
CA GLY A 64 -5.07 -5.55 -4.68
C GLY A 64 -6.51 -5.28 -5.07
N HIS A 65 -7.40 -5.89 -4.30
CA HIS A 65 -8.84 -5.86 -4.51
C HIS A 65 -9.58 -5.57 -3.22
N TRP A 66 -10.70 -4.85 -3.36
CA TRP A 66 -11.64 -4.61 -2.28
C TRP A 66 -13.02 -5.14 -2.64
N GLN A 67 -13.81 -5.46 -1.63
CA GLN A 67 -15.19 -5.90 -1.76
C GLN A 67 -16.04 -5.43 -0.58
N ASP A 68 -17.29 -5.08 -0.85
CA ASP A 68 -18.31 -4.84 0.16
C ASP A 68 -19.34 -5.99 0.27
N LEU A 69 -20.13 -5.96 1.34
CA LEU A 69 -21.15 -6.99 1.61
C LEU A 69 -22.30 -7.01 0.61
N ASP A 70 -22.52 -5.91 -0.10
CA ASP A 70 -23.56 -5.78 -1.12
C ASP A 70 -23.09 -6.32 -2.49
N GLY A 71 -21.83 -6.76 -2.59
CA GLY A 71 -21.25 -7.38 -3.76
C GLY A 71 -20.55 -6.41 -4.71
N SER A 72 -20.46 -5.12 -4.36
CA SER A 72 -19.62 -4.18 -5.10
C SER A 72 -18.15 -4.46 -4.82
N SER A 73 -17.32 -4.24 -5.83
CA SER A 73 -15.89 -4.51 -5.73
C SER A 73 -15.09 -3.60 -6.65
N GLY A 74 -13.77 -3.68 -6.52
CA GLY A 74 -12.85 -2.96 -7.38
C GLY A 74 -11.40 -3.34 -7.10
N GLY A 75 -10.50 -2.64 -7.77
CA GLY A 75 -9.06 -2.79 -7.57
C GLY A 75 -8.45 -1.56 -6.90
N PHE A 76 -7.20 -1.68 -6.52
CA PHE A 76 -6.37 -0.55 -6.14
C PHE A 76 -4.92 -0.79 -6.57
N GLN A 77 -4.21 0.30 -6.82
CA GLN A 77 -2.79 0.29 -7.12
C GLN A 77 -2.13 1.56 -6.59
N GLY A 78 -1.01 1.41 -5.89
CA GLY A 78 -0.20 2.50 -5.38
C GLY A 78 1.28 2.16 -5.37
N ALA A 79 2.11 3.17 -5.17
CA ALA A 79 3.55 3.03 -5.04
C ALA A 79 4.00 3.55 -3.69
N VAL A 80 4.97 2.86 -3.10
CA VAL A 80 5.67 3.34 -1.90
C VAL A 80 6.58 4.50 -2.31
N ILE A 81 6.30 5.68 -1.77
CA ILE A 81 6.96 6.95 -2.12
C ILE A 81 8.08 7.32 -1.14
N SER A 82 8.06 6.77 0.07
CA SER A 82 9.09 7.02 1.07
C SER A 82 9.14 5.93 2.14
N LEU A 83 10.32 5.78 2.74
CA LEU A 83 10.53 5.05 3.99
C LEU A 83 10.99 6.04 5.05
N ALA A 84 10.34 6.00 6.20
CA ALA A 84 10.73 6.77 7.37
C ALA A 84 11.06 5.82 8.52
N LYS A 85 12.10 6.14 9.28
CA LYS A 85 12.36 5.53 10.58
C LYS A 85 12.10 6.56 11.65
N SER A 86 11.29 6.24 12.66
CA SER A 86 11.09 7.16 13.78
C SER A 86 12.44 7.44 14.44
N VAL A 87 12.64 8.69 14.85
CA VAL A 87 13.90 9.14 15.48
C VAL A 87 13.89 8.96 17.00
N GLU A 88 12.71 8.75 17.58
CA GLU A 88 12.51 8.54 19.02
C GLU A 88 11.99 7.13 19.31
N PRO A 89 12.41 6.49 20.42
CA PRO A 89 11.90 5.18 20.81
C PRO A 89 10.41 5.20 21.18
N PRO A 90 9.64 4.13 20.91
CA PRO A 90 10.05 2.95 20.16
C PRO A 90 10.34 3.25 18.67
N TYR A 91 11.44 2.70 18.17
CA TYR A 91 11.83 2.86 16.78
C TYR A 91 10.86 2.10 15.90
N HIS A 92 10.25 2.79 14.93
CA HIS A 92 9.36 2.20 13.94
C HIS A 92 9.81 2.54 12.53
N THR A 93 9.76 1.57 11.63
CA THR A 93 10.01 1.71 10.20
C THR A 93 8.65 1.74 9.51
N VAL A 94 8.37 2.88 8.88
CA VAL A 94 7.10 3.15 8.19
C VAL A 94 7.37 3.34 6.71
N ALA A 95 6.58 2.66 5.88
CA ALA A 95 6.54 2.91 4.46
C ALA A 95 5.27 3.66 4.08
N HIS A 96 5.42 4.79 3.38
CA HIS A 96 4.28 5.58 2.92
C HIS A 96 3.98 5.23 1.47
N CYS A 97 2.74 4.84 1.19
CA CYS A 97 2.22 4.49 -0.12
C CYS A 97 1.13 5.46 -0.53
N GLU A 98 1.14 5.87 -1.79
CA GLU A 98 0.07 6.64 -2.42
C GLU A 98 -0.37 5.97 -3.71
N GLY A 99 -1.67 6.02 -4.01
CA GLY A 99 -2.22 5.34 -5.17
C GLY A 99 -3.63 5.75 -5.50
N THR A 100 -4.26 4.98 -6.39
CA THR A 100 -5.67 5.13 -6.77
C THR A 100 -6.42 3.83 -6.61
N TRP A 101 -7.74 3.95 -6.46
CA TRP A 101 -8.66 2.82 -6.37
C TRP A 101 -9.74 2.93 -7.43
N THR A 102 -10.29 1.79 -7.81
CA THR A 102 -11.30 1.66 -8.86
C THR A 102 -12.55 1.00 -8.33
N TRP A 103 -13.64 1.12 -9.09
CA TRP A 103 -14.89 0.38 -8.90
C TRP A 103 -15.23 -0.37 -10.18
N MET A 104 -15.66 -1.63 -10.05
CA MET A 104 -16.18 -2.42 -11.15
C MET A 104 -17.66 -2.11 -11.35
N ASP A 105 -17.95 -1.27 -12.35
CA ASP A 105 -19.33 -0.97 -12.75
C ASP A 105 -20.03 -2.24 -13.28
N PRO A 106 -21.16 -2.66 -12.69
CA PRO A 106 -21.93 -3.82 -13.17
C PRO A 106 -22.39 -3.72 -14.62
N SER A 107 -22.49 -2.50 -15.16
CA SER A 107 -22.90 -2.21 -16.54
C SER A 107 -21.72 -2.01 -17.50
N GLY A 108 -20.50 -1.85 -16.95
CA GLY A 108 -19.28 -1.59 -17.70
C GLY A 108 -18.45 -2.85 -17.93
N LEU A 109 -17.54 -2.77 -18.90
CA LEU A 109 -16.51 -3.80 -19.12
C LEU A 109 -15.18 -3.46 -18.42
N GLU A 110 -14.96 -2.18 -18.09
CA GLU A 110 -13.69 -1.69 -17.53
C GLU A 110 -13.92 -1.05 -16.16
N PRO A 111 -13.00 -1.25 -15.20
CA PRO A 111 -13.04 -0.57 -13.91
C PRO A 111 -12.96 0.96 -14.05
N LEU A 112 -13.75 1.68 -13.27
CA LEU A 112 -13.74 3.14 -13.21
C LEU A 112 -12.82 3.59 -12.09
N GLU A 113 -11.88 4.50 -12.35
CA GLU A 113 -11.08 5.14 -11.30
C GLU A 113 -11.98 6.02 -10.42
N MET A 114 -11.95 5.76 -9.13
CA MET A 114 -12.87 6.38 -8.17
C MET A 114 -12.20 7.39 -7.26
N GLY A 115 -10.88 7.32 -7.06
CA GLY A 115 -10.18 8.31 -6.28
C GLY A 115 -8.80 7.88 -5.79
N PRO A 116 -8.12 8.77 -5.05
CA PRO A 116 -6.82 8.49 -4.48
C PRO A 116 -6.94 7.78 -3.13
N PHE A 117 -5.83 7.16 -2.72
CA PHE A 117 -5.63 6.70 -1.35
C PHE A 117 -4.19 6.96 -0.87
N ASN A 118 -4.03 7.00 0.45
CA ASN A 118 -2.75 6.90 1.14
C ASN A 118 -2.78 5.73 2.12
N MET A 119 -1.64 5.07 2.31
CA MET A 119 -1.46 3.97 3.24
C MET A 119 -0.07 4.05 3.88
N GLU A 120 0.00 3.85 5.18
CA GLU A 120 1.24 3.69 5.94
C GLU A 120 1.37 2.24 6.40
N PHE A 121 2.48 1.59 6.05
CA PHE A 121 2.82 0.25 6.50
C PHE A 121 3.84 0.34 7.63
N ASN A 122 3.47 -0.13 8.82
CA ASN A 122 4.38 -0.28 9.95
C ASN A 122 5.00 -1.69 9.90
N LEU A 123 6.28 -1.75 9.53
CA LEU A 123 6.98 -2.99 9.24
C LEU A 123 7.43 -3.75 10.49
N ASP A 124 7.50 -3.09 11.65
CA ASP A 124 7.94 -3.76 12.88
C ASP A 124 6.82 -4.55 13.57
N ILE A 125 5.56 -4.22 13.28
CA ILE A 125 4.38 -4.88 13.87
C ILE A 125 3.41 -5.43 12.82
N ASP A 126 3.81 -5.43 11.55
CA ASP A 126 3.05 -6.00 10.44
C ASP A 126 1.61 -5.48 10.33
N THR A 127 1.43 -4.16 10.50
CA THR A 127 0.12 -3.50 10.36
C THR A 127 0.18 -2.35 9.38
N CYS A 128 -0.95 -2.01 8.77
CA CYS A 128 -1.08 -0.83 7.93
C CYS A 128 -2.34 -0.02 8.26
N TRP A 129 -2.29 1.29 8.00
CA TRP A 129 -3.40 2.21 8.16
C TRP A 129 -3.39 3.26 7.06
N GLY A 130 -4.55 3.64 6.56
CA GLY A 130 -4.67 4.55 5.43
C GLY A 130 -6.01 5.26 5.35
N ASN A 131 -6.11 6.17 4.39
CA ASN A 131 -7.33 6.87 4.03
C ASN A 131 -7.57 6.79 2.53
N TRP A 132 -8.83 6.73 2.13
CA TRP A 132 -9.25 6.82 0.73
C TRP A 132 -10.24 7.96 0.54
N TYR A 133 -10.31 8.47 -0.69
CA TYR A 133 -11.21 9.56 -1.06
C TYR A 133 -11.93 9.24 -2.37
N SER A 134 -13.10 9.83 -2.57
CA SER A 134 -13.89 9.67 -3.80
C SER A 134 -13.89 10.94 -4.67
N TYR A 135 -13.70 10.77 -5.98
CA TYR A 135 -13.92 11.81 -6.99
C TYR A 135 -15.41 12.03 -7.27
N SER A 136 -16.23 10.97 -7.21
CA SER A 136 -17.68 11.07 -7.46
C SER A 136 -18.42 11.71 -6.29
N SER A 137 -17.83 11.69 -5.10
CA SER A 137 -18.35 12.36 -3.90
C SER A 137 -17.26 13.20 -3.22
N PRO A 138 -16.94 14.40 -3.74
CA PRO A 138 -15.85 15.23 -3.20
C PRO A 138 -16.03 15.54 -1.71
N GLY A 139 -14.99 15.28 -0.92
CA GLY A 139 -15.00 15.44 0.53
C GLY A 139 -15.57 14.24 1.30
N ILE A 140 -16.05 13.22 0.59
CA ILE A 140 -16.40 11.91 1.15
C ILE A 140 -15.23 10.95 0.92
N GLY A 141 -14.94 10.17 1.95
CA GLY A 141 -13.87 9.21 1.98
C GLY A 141 -14.03 8.30 3.19
N GLY A 142 -12.96 7.61 3.52
CA GLY A 142 -12.97 6.66 4.61
C GLY A 142 -11.58 6.25 5.02
N THR A 143 -11.53 5.33 5.98
CA THR A 143 -10.29 4.78 6.52
C THR A 143 -10.16 3.34 6.11
N MET A 144 -8.92 2.86 6.08
CA MET A 144 -8.60 1.46 5.87
C MET A 144 -7.51 1.05 6.84
N TRP A 145 -7.59 -0.17 7.32
CA TRP A 145 -6.58 -0.78 8.18
C TRP A 145 -6.35 -2.22 7.75
N GLY A 146 -5.17 -2.74 8.04
CA GLY A 146 -4.86 -4.13 7.76
C GLY A 146 -3.63 -4.65 8.48
N TRP A 147 -3.32 -5.91 8.18
CA TRP A 147 -2.17 -6.64 8.68
C TRP A 147 -1.58 -7.52 7.60
N ARG A 148 -0.29 -7.84 7.75
CA ARG A 148 0.40 -8.78 6.88
C ARG A 148 -0.05 -10.21 7.18
N ILE A 149 -0.25 -11.02 6.13
CA ILE A 149 -0.60 -12.44 6.25
C ILE A 149 0.62 -13.29 5.89
N GLY A 150 1.43 -13.61 6.90
CA GLY A 150 2.52 -14.58 6.78
C GLY A 150 3.60 -14.24 5.75
N ASP A 151 4.50 -15.21 5.57
CA ASP A 151 5.54 -15.31 4.53
C ASP A 151 5.35 -16.61 3.74
#